data_AF-A0A2D8MF28-F1
#
_entry.id   AF-A0A2D8MF28-F1
#
_cell.length_a   1.000
_cell.length_b   1.000
_cell.length_c   1.000
_cell.angle_alpha   90.00
_cell.angle_beta   90.00
_cell.angle_gamma   90.00
#
_symmetry.space_group_name_H-M   'P 1'
#
loop_
_entity.id
_entity.type
_entity.pdbx_description
1 polymer ?
#
loop_
_entity_poly.entity_id
_entity_poly.type
_entity_poly.pdbx_seq_one_letter_code
_entity_poly.pdbx_strand_id
1 'polypeptide(L)'
;ERVHYLSDWDIAEVVQKSLGVVTVNSTVGTLALNEAKPVAALGHAVYKVPGIVHHGSLDAFWGAARQPDVKLYAAFKRVLEDRCLIRGGLLSEEGLQMLVSNAVERLERAPSAVLSMPRSIRRRRRSMDVIHGDAA
;
A
#
# COMPACT_ATOMS: atom_id res chain seq x y z
N GLU A 1 -11.54 7.98 -27.35
CA GLU A 1 -10.35 7.82 -26.47
C GLU A 1 -10.78 7.23 -25.13
N ARG A 2 -9.94 6.39 -24.49
CA ARG A 2 -10.25 5.75 -23.18
C ARG A 2 -9.16 5.96 -22.12
N VAL A 3 -8.05 6.61 -22.47
CA VAL A 3 -6.89 6.84 -21.59
C VAL A 3 -6.50 8.29 -21.73
N HIS A 4 -6.46 8.99 -20.60
CA HIS A 4 -5.97 10.36 -20.51
C HIS A 4 -4.67 10.36 -19.72
N TYR A 5 -3.63 10.97 -20.28
CA TYR A 5 -2.36 11.17 -19.59
C TYR A 5 -2.36 12.54 -18.91
N LEU A 6 -1.94 12.58 -17.66
CA LEU A 6 -1.93 13.78 -16.81
C LEU A 6 -0.49 14.02 -16.36
N SER A 7 0.20 15.02 -16.93
CA SER A 7 1.62 15.32 -16.61
C SER A 7 1.78 16.14 -15.33
N ASP A 8 0.98 17.20 -15.17
CA ASP A 8 1.14 18.21 -14.12
C ASP A 8 -0.17 18.42 -13.36
N TRP A 9 -0.46 17.50 -12.44
CA TRP A 9 -1.72 17.49 -11.68
C TRP A 9 -1.49 17.17 -10.22
N ASP A 10 -2.38 17.70 -9.37
CA ASP A 10 -2.46 17.27 -7.99
C ASP A 10 -3.12 15.88 -7.92
N ILE A 11 -2.32 14.89 -7.55
CA ILE A 11 -2.77 13.51 -7.43
C ILE A 11 -3.87 13.33 -6.39
N ALA A 12 -3.92 14.14 -5.33
CA ALA A 12 -4.97 14.08 -4.33
C ALA A 12 -6.32 14.49 -4.91
N GLU A 13 -6.36 15.57 -5.70
CA GLU A 13 -7.58 15.98 -6.39
C GLU A 13 -8.07 14.93 -7.40
N VAL A 14 -7.13 14.34 -8.14
CA VAL A 14 -7.45 13.27 -9.11
C VAL A 14 -8.04 12.06 -8.40
N VAL A 15 -7.43 11.64 -7.29
CA VAL A 15 -7.92 10.51 -6.48
C VAL A 15 -9.30 10.81 -5.90
N GLN A 16 -9.53 12.02 -5.39
CA GLN A 16 -10.83 12.41 -4.83
C GLN A 16 -11.96 12.30 -5.87
N LYS A 17 -11.68 12.68 -7.12
CA LYS A 17 -12.63 12.62 -8.25
C LYS A 17 -12.70 11.24 -8.91
N SER A 18 -11.83 10.30 -8.54
CA SER A 18 -11.80 8.96 -9.11
C SER A 18 -12.94 8.06 -8.59
N LEU A 19 -13.29 7.04 -9.38
CA LEU A 19 -14.18 5.94 -8.97
C LEU A 19 -13.43 4.81 -8.23
N GLY A 20 -12.11 4.75 -8.41
CA GLY A 20 -11.23 3.74 -7.83
C GLY A 20 -9.82 3.88 -8.40
N VAL A 21 -8.84 3.29 -7.73
CA VAL A 21 -7.43 3.41 -8.08
C VAL A 21 -6.82 2.03 -8.31
N VAL A 22 -6.14 1.87 -9.44
CA VAL A 22 -5.27 0.71 -9.70
C VAL A 22 -3.83 1.16 -9.59
N THR A 23 -3.04 0.42 -8.83
CA THR A 23 -1.63 0.71 -8.64
C THR A 23 -0.82 -0.56 -8.50
N VAL A 24 0.48 -0.50 -8.78
CA VAL A 24 1.38 -1.62 -8.51
C VAL A 24 1.62 -1.69 -6.99
N ASN A 25 2.27 -0.68 -6.43
CA ASN A 25 2.63 -0.61 -5.01
C ASN A 25 2.82 0.83 -4.52
N SER A 26 2.29 1.82 -5.23
CA SER A 26 2.45 3.23 -4.88
C SER A 26 1.70 3.56 -3.58
N THR A 27 2.20 4.55 -2.83
CA THR A 27 1.50 5.16 -1.69
C THR A 27 0.24 5.93 -2.12
N VAL A 28 0.05 6.19 -3.42
CA VAL A 28 -1.23 6.66 -3.96
C VAL A 28 -2.37 5.70 -3.62
N GLY A 29 -2.09 4.39 -3.47
CA GLY A 29 -3.08 3.45 -2.96
C GLY A 29 -3.57 3.80 -1.54
N THR A 30 -2.67 4.19 -0.63
CA THR A 30 -3.08 4.63 0.72
C THR A 30 -3.80 5.98 0.72
N LEU A 31 -3.45 6.87 -0.20
CA LEU A 31 -4.16 8.13 -0.43
C LEU A 31 -5.62 7.85 -0.84
N ALA A 32 -5.83 6.95 -1.79
CA ALA A 32 -7.15 6.52 -2.23
C ALA A 32 -7.96 5.83 -1.12
N LEU A 33 -7.33 4.99 -0.30
CA LEU A 33 -7.98 4.36 0.84
C LEU A 33 -8.38 5.36 1.93
N ASN A 34 -7.63 6.45 2.11
CA ASN A 34 -8.01 7.54 3.02
C ASN A 34 -9.27 8.26 2.54
N GLU A 35 -9.47 8.37 1.22
CA GLU A 35 -10.69 8.88 0.56
C GLU A 35 -11.79 7.82 0.41
N ALA A 36 -11.66 6.68 1.09
CA ALA A 36 -12.56 5.52 1.02
C ALA A 36 -12.81 5.00 -0.42
N LYS A 37 -11.86 5.19 -1.33
CA LYS A 37 -11.96 4.71 -2.72
C LYS A 37 -11.56 3.23 -2.82
N PRO A 38 -12.21 2.43 -3.68
CA PRO A 38 -11.74 1.10 -4.04
C PRO A 38 -10.32 1.13 -4.60
N VAL A 39 -9.47 0.21 -4.16
CA VAL A 39 -8.09 0.10 -4.64
C VAL A 39 -7.79 -1.31 -5.12
N ALA A 40 -7.21 -1.47 -6.31
CA ALA A 40 -6.56 -2.72 -6.72
C ALA A 40 -5.03 -2.55 -6.68
N ALA A 41 -4.39 -3.27 -5.77
CA ALA A 41 -2.93 -3.30 -5.66
C ALA A 41 -2.38 -4.54 -6.38
N LEU A 42 -1.67 -4.34 -7.50
CA LEU A 42 -1.19 -5.44 -8.35
C LEU A 42 0.10 -6.07 -7.80
N GLY A 43 1.00 -5.26 -7.25
CA GLY A 43 2.27 -5.68 -6.67
C GLY A 43 2.17 -6.08 -5.20
N HIS A 44 3.33 -6.09 -4.54
CA HIS A 44 3.43 -6.22 -3.09
C HIS A 44 3.38 -4.84 -2.45
N ALA A 45 2.35 -4.60 -1.64
CA ALA A 45 2.18 -3.37 -0.89
C ALA A 45 1.79 -3.72 0.54
N VAL A 46 2.29 -2.97 1.52
CA VAL A 46 2.02 -3.21 2.95
C VAL A 46 0.53 -3.16 3.29
N TYR A 47 -0.25 -2.38 2.54
CA TYR A 47 -1.69 -2.23 2.69
C TYR A 47 -2.52 -3.24 1.88
N LYS A 48 -1.88 -4.17 1.14
CA LYS A 48 -2.56 -5.23 0.36
C LYS A 48 -3.09 -6.33 1.28
N VAL A 49 -4.07 -5.98 2.10
CA VAL A 49 -4.71 -6.84 3.09
C VAL A 49 -6.12 -7.21 2.61
N PRO A 50 -6.56 -8.48 2.75
CA PRO A 50 -7.95 -8.89 2.56
C PRO A 50 -8.94 -7.94 3.25
N GLY A 51 -9.86 -7.37 2.49
CA GLY A 51 -10.85 -6.40 2.98
C GLY A 51 -10.43 -4.93 2.90
N ILE A 52 -9.14 -4.61 2.87
CA ILE A 52 -8.65 -3.23 2.68
C ILE A 52 -8.62 -2.87 1.19
N VAL A 53 -8.09 -3.76 0.36
CA VAL A 53 -8.06 -3.59 -1.10
C VAL A 53 -9.00 -4.58 -1.78
N HIS A 54 -9.33 -4.34 -3.04
CA HIS A 54 -10.01 -5.32 -3.88
C HIS A 54 -9.14 -6.56 -4.08
N HIS A 55 -9.74 -7.75 -3.89
CA HIS A 55 -9.13 -9.05 -4.15
C HIS A 55 -9.92 -9.71 -5.27
N GLY A 56 -9.32 -9.81 -6.46
CA GLY A 56 -9.99 -10.28 -7.66
C GLY A 56 -9.20 -9.96 -8.93
N SER A 57 -9.79 -10.24 -10.09
CA SER A 57 -9.25 -9.81 -11.38
C SER A 57 -9.49 -8.31 -11.60
N LEU A 58 -8.71 -7.71 -12.51
CA LEU A 58 -8.95 -6.33 -12.94
C LEU A 58 -10.32 -6.16 -13.61
N ASP A 59 -10.80 -7.16 -14.36
CA ASP A 59 -12.13 -7.10 -14.97
C ASP A 59 -13.23 -6.97 -13.92
N ALA A 60 -13.13 -7.72 -12.81
CA ALA A 60 -14.05 -7.62 -11.70
C ALA A 60 -13.94 -6.25 -10.99
N PHE A 61 -12.74 -5.69 -10.89
CA PHE A 61 -12.54 -4.35 -10.36
C PHE A 61 -13.24 -3.29 -11.22
N TRP A 62 -13.12 -3.37 -12.55
CA TRP A 62 -13.75 -2.40 -13.46
C TRP A 62 -15.27 -2.48 -13.51
N GLY A 63 -15.84 -3.68 -13.38
CA GLY A 63 -17.29 -3.87 -13.40
C GLY A 63 -17.97 -3.72 -12.03
N ALA A 64 -17.31 -4.13 -10.96
CA ALA A 64 -17.89 -4.23 -9.62
C ALA A 64 -16.83 -4.05 -8.51
N ALA A 65 -16.16 -2.90 -8.53
CA ALA A 65 -15.16 -2.56 -7.51
C ALA A 65 -15.74 -2.70 -6.09
N ARG A 66 -15.07 -3.48 -5.25
CA ARG A 66 -15.46 -3.67 -3.85
C ARG A 66 -14.94 -2.49 -3.02
N GLN A 67 -15.83 -1.87 -2.26
CA GLN A 67 -15.47 -0.80 -1.32
C GLN A 67 -14.53 -1.33 -0.23
N PRO A 68 -13.55 -0.52 0.21
CA PRO A 68 -12.66 -0.90 1.30
C PRO A 68 -13.45 -1.00 2.61
N ASP A 69 -13.09 -1.95 3.47
CA ASP A 69 -13.55 -1.96 4.86
C ASP A 69 -12.82 -0.85 5.62
N VAL A 70 -13.50 0.29 5.80
CA VAL A 70 -12.95 1.48 6.45
C VAL A 70 -12.58 1.24 7.92
N LYS A 71 -13.26 0.32 8.61
CA LYS A 71 -12.95 -0.02 10.01
C LYS A 71 -11.68 -0.85 10.07
N LEU A 72 -11.55 -1.81 9.17
CA LEU A 72 -10.33 -2.61 9.05
C LEU A 72 -9.14 -1.73 8.64
N TYR A 73 -9.31 -0.82 7.69
CA TYR A 73 -8.26 0.10 7.28
C TYR A 73 -7.85 1.05 8.41
N ALA A 74 -8.80 1.57 9.19
CA ALA A 74 -8.50 2.37 10.38
C ALA A 74 -7.73 1.55 11.44
N ALA A 75 -8.08 0.28 11.66
CA ALA A 75 -7.33 -0.60 12.55
C ALA A 75 -5.89 -0.85 12.03
N PHE A 76 -5.72 -1.08 10.73
CA PHE A 76 -4.43 -1.23 10.09
C PHE A 76 -3.55 0.01 10.27
N LYS A 77 -4.09 1.22 10.04
CA LYS A 77 -3.35 2.48 10.26
C LYS A 77 -2.86 2.64 11.69
N ARG A 78 -3.70 2.36 12.68
CA ARG A 78 -3.32 2.42 14.11
C ARG A 78 -2.13 1.51 14.43
N VAL A 79 -2.06 0.31 13.84
CA VAL A 79 -0.92 -0.59 14.04
C VAL A 79 0.35 -0.02 13.41
N LEU A 80 0.26 0.53 12.20
CA LEU A 80 1.42 1.14 11.54
C LEU A 80 1.96 2.32 12.35
N GLU A 81 1.07 3.20 12.80
CA GLU A 81 1.41 4.39 13.59
C GLU A 81 2.08 4.02 14.94
N ASP A 82 1.58 3.00 15.63
CA ASP A 82 2.08 2.63 16.96
C ASP A 82 3.32 1.72 16.92
N ARG A 83 3.42 0.82 15.93
CA ARG A 83 4.40 -0.29 15.95
C ARG A 83 5.46 -0.22 14.87
N CYS A 84 5.18 0.44 13.74
CA CYS A 84 6.00 0.30 12.53
C CYS A 84 6.68 1.59 12.10
N LEU A 85 6.00 2.72 12.20
CA LEU A 85 6.45 4.00 11.63
C LEU A 85 7.10 4.88 12.70
N ILE A 86 7.98 5.77 12.24
CA ILE A 86 8.51 6.88 13.04
C ILE A 86 7.79 8.14 12.55
N ARG A 87 7.20 8.89 13.47
CA ARG A 87 6.46 10.11 13.14
C ARG A 87 7.43 11.18 12.62
N GLY A 88 7.17 11.70 11.42
CA GLY A 88 8.08 12.62 10.73
C GLY A 88 7.83 12.70 9.23
N GLY A 89 8.64 13.47 8.52
CA GLY A 89 8.62 13.59 7.06
C GLY A 89 10.00 13.97 6.52
N LEU A 90 10.21 13.79 5.21
CA LEU A 90 11.51 14.09 4.55
C LEU A 90 11.45 15.33 3.64
N LEU A 91 10.27 15.92 3.46
CA LEU A 91 10.00 16.92 2.43
C LEU A 91 9.77 18.33 2.98
N SER A 92 9.86 18.51 4.30
CA SER A 92 9.88 19.82 4.93
C SER A 92 10.84 19.82 6.11
N GLU A 93 11.31 21.01 6.47
CA GLU A 93 12.23 21.20 7.60
C GLU A 93 11.55 20.74 8.91
N GLU A 94 10.30 21.12 9.13
CA GLU A 94 9.52 20.73 10.31
C GLU A 94 9.31 19.21 10.37
N GLY A 95 9.03 18.61 9.22
CA GLY A 95 8.87 17.16 9.09
C GLY A 95 10.17 16.42 9.39
N LEU A 96 11.30 16.95 8.91
CA LEU A 96 12.62 16.36 9.11
C LEU A 96 13.06 16.45 10.56
N GLN A 97 12.87 17.60 11.20
CA GLN A 97 13.16 17.78 12.63
C GLN A 97 12.33 16.83 13.49
N MET A 98 11.03 16.71 13.20
CA MET A 98 10.16 15.74 13.88
C MET A 98 10.62 14.29 13.66
N LEU A 99 11.01 13.94 12.43
CA LEU A 99 11.54 12.61 12.11
C LEU A 99 12.79 12.28 12.91
N VAL A 100 13.77 13.19 12.91
CA VAL A 100 15.05 13.02 13.59
C VAL A 100 14.86 12.87 15.09
N SER A 101 14.07 13.74 15.71
CA SER A 101 13.80 13.69 17.16
C SER A 101 13.16 12.36 17.57
N ASN A 102 12.11 11.91 16.86
CA ASN A 102 11.44 10.65 17.16
C ASN A 102 12.30 9.42 16.83
N ALA A 103 13.18 9.51 15.83
CA ALA A 103 14.09 8.44 15.47
C ALA A 103 15.17 8.24 16.54
N VAL A 104 15.78 9.34 17.03
CA VAL A 104 16.76 9.29 18.12
C VAL A 104 16.14 8.65 19.36
N GLU A 105 14.94 9.10 19.79
CA GLU A 105 14.26 8.51 20.93
C GLU A 105 14.05 6.99 20.77
N ARG A 106 13.65 6.54 19.58
CA ARG A 106 13.43 5.12 19.30
C ARG A 106 14.72 4.29 19.27
N LEU A 107 15.82 4.87 18.81
CA LEU A 107 17.14 4.22 18.75
C LEU A 107 17.80 4.12 20.12
N GLU A 108 17.61 5.13 20.98
CA GLU A 108 18.17 5.18 22.33
C GLU A 108 17.37 4.38 23.37
N ARG A 109 16.11 4.06 23.08
CA ARG A 109 15.30 3.18 23.95
C ARG A 109 15.94 1.80 24.09
N ALA A 110 15.78 1.23 25.28
CA ALA A 110 16.22 -0.14 25.55
C ALA A 110 15.67 -1.11 24.48
N PRO A 111 16.47 -2.10 24.03
CA PRO A 111 16.08 -3.00 22.97
C PRO A 111 14.71 -3.62 23.26
N SER A 112 13.79 -3.49 22.30
CA SER A 112 12.53 -4.23 22.38
C SER A 112 12.81 -5.72 22.25
N ALA A 113 12.06 -6.55 22.97
CA ALA A 113 12.17 -8.00 22.85
C ALA A 113 12.08 -8.40 21.36
N VAL A 114 13.12 -9.05 20.85
CA VAL A 114 13.14 -9.55 19.48
C VAL A 114 12.16 -10.71 19.41
N LEU A 115 10.98 -10.48 18.85
CA LEU A 115 10.03 -11.55 18.57
C LEU A 115 10.64 -12.43 17.46
N SER A 116 10.80 -13.72 17.75
CA SER A 116 11.20 -14.68 16.73
C SER A 116 10.16 -14.71 15.61
N MET A 117 10.56 -14.36 14.39
CA MET A 117 9.70 -14.53 13.22
C MET A 117 9.31 -16.01 13.12
N PRO A 118 8.01 -16.35 13.02
CA PRO A 118 7.61 -17.72 12.73
C PRO A 118 8.29 -18.13 11.42
N ARG A 119 9.01 -19.27 11.45
CA ARG A 119 9.66 -19.82 10.25
C ARG A 119 8.61 -19.92 9.14
N SER A 120 8.76 -19.14 8.07
CA SER A 120 7.85 -19.24 6.95
C SER A 120 7.92 -20.65 6.40
N ILE A 121 6.76 -21.30 6.29
CA ILE A 121 6.64 -22.55 5.53
C ILE A 121 7.03 -22.16 4.10
N ARG A 122 8.22 -22.56 3.65
CA ARG A 122 8.63 -22.44 2.26
C ARG A 122 7.53 -23.09 1.42
N ARG A 123 6.66 -22.28 0.79
CA ARG A 123 5.81 -22.75 -0.30
C ARG A 123 6.78 -23.30 -1.36
N ARG A 124 6.74 -24.62 -1.59
CA ARG A 124 7.41 -25.26 -2.73
C ARG A 124 7.09 -24.41 -3.96
N ARG A 125 8.11 -23.79 -4.57
CA ARG A 125 8.02 -23.28 -5.93
C ARG A 125 7.54 -24.46 -6.77
N ARG A 126 6.30 -24.42 -7.29
CA ARG A 126 5.96 -25.24 -8.45
C ARG A 126 6.84 -24.73 -9.58
N SER A 127 7.59 -25.60 -10.23
CA SER A 127 8.27 -25.27 -11.48
C SER A 127 7.19 -24.75 -12.44
N MET A 128 7.37 -23.54 -12.96
CA MET A 128 6.65 -23.13 -14.16
C MET A 128 7.36 -23.85 -15.31
N ASP A 129 6.65 -24.76 -15.97
CA ASP A 129 7.09 -25.26 -17.26
C ASP A 129 7.13 -24.07 -18.23
N VAL A 130 8.29 -23.86 -18.83
CA VAL A 130 8.52 -22.81 -19.81
C VAL A 130 7.78 -23.21 -21.08
N ILE A 131 6.64 -22.59 -21.33
CA ILE A 131 6.02 -22.62 -22.66
C ILE A 131 6.86 -21.72 -23.56
N HIS A 132 7.62 -22.32 -24.48
CA HIS A 132 8.18 -21.60 -25.62
C HIS A 132 7.02 -21.22 -26.55
N GLY A 133 6.70 -19.93 -26.62
CA GLY A 133 5.86 -19.39 -27.68
C GLY A 133 6.75 -19.01 -28.84
N ASP A 134 6.56 -19.65 -29.99
CA ASP A 134 7.15 -19.22 -31.25
C ASP A 134 6.61 -17.83 -31.61
N ALA A 135 7.54 -16.90 -31.83
CA ALA A 135 7.22 -15.59 -32.37
C ALA A 135 7.03 -15.73 -33.89
N ALA A 136 5.82 -15.40 -34.35
CA ALA A 136 5.54 -15.04 -35.74
C ALA A 136 4.92 -13.65 -35.76
#